data_AF-A0A959FEM5-F1
#
_entry.id   AF-A0A959FEM5-F1
#
_cell.length_a   1.000
_cell.length_b   1.000
_cell.length_c   1.000
_cell.angle_alpha   90.00
_cell.angle_beta   90.00
_cell.angle_gamma   90.00
#
_symmetry.space_group_name_H-M   'P 1'
#
loop_
_entity.id
_entity.type
_entity.pdbx_description
1 polymer ?
#
loop_
_entity_poly.entity_id
_entity_poly.type
_entity_poly.pdbx_seq_one_letter_code
_entity_poly.pdbx_strand_id
1 'polypeptide(L)'
;MQFIVKTTPEELQRARKWWKDLESQWKMAYNEAVFGVGPTLEPPHDDALMILLIQADTLRFAGPLAIKPNITTPLTNLSGLIPLYHLTYLSITNMHFTSVRELSRFTKMKHLFLYENRIESLTGIDQMVDLVDLYVQNNCITDLSPLRNLTNIQTLYVSKNKLQKINGLTEKHADKMKRFYVQPNDELPDREIIRTQNELGIICRMG
;
A
#
# COMPACT_ATOMS: atom_id res chain seq x y z
N MET A 1 15.23 -0.12 -27.08
CA MET A 1 14.41 -1.25 -27.56
C MET A 1 12.99 -0.95 -27.14
N GLN A 2 12.11 -0.54 -28.06
CA GLN A 2 10.70 -0.28 -27.74
C GLN A 2 10.03 -1.64 -27.51
N PHE A 3 9.64 -1.92 -26.26
CA PHE A 3 8.84 -3.09 -25.94
C PHE A 3 7.41 -2.82 -26.42
N ILE A 4 7.05 -3.37 -27.58
CA ILE A 4 5.68 -3.33 -28.07
C ILE A 4 4.86 -4.31 -27.23
N VAL A 5 4.00 -3.79 -26.36
CA VAL A 5 3.00 -4.62 -25.69
C VAL A 5 2.03 -5.12 -26.75
N LYS A 6 1.96 -6.43 -26.99
CA LYS A 6 0.91 -6.99 -27.85
C LYS A 6 -0.43 -6.86 -27.13
N THR A 7 -1.25 -5.89 -27.52
CA THR A 7 -2.58 -5.65 -26.93
C THR A 7 -3.67 -5.70 -28.00
N THR A 8 -4.85 -6.17 -27.63
CA THR A 8 -6.00 -6.16 -28.56
C THR A 8 -6.59 -4.75 -28.68
N PRO A 9 -7.28 -4.42 -29.79
CA PRO A 9 -8.00 -3.15 -29.92
C PRO A 9 -9.01 -2.91 -28.79
N GLU A 10 -9.67 -3.97 -28.29
CA GLU A 10 -10.63 -3.88 -27.19
C GLU A 10 -9.96 -3.53 -25.86
N GLU A 11 -8.79 -4.09 -25.59
CA GLU A 11 -8.00 -3.75 -24.39
C GLU A 11 -7.58 -2.29 -24.41
N LEU A 12 -7.09 -1.82 -25.56
CA LEU A 12 -6.70 -0.43 -25.73
C LEU A 12 -7.89 0.52 -25.58
N GLN A 13 -9.07 0.15 -26.11
CA GLN A 13 -10.27 0.96 -25.95
C GLN A 13 -10.72 1.03 -24.49
N ARG A 14 -10.63 -0.07 -23.73
CA ARG A 14 -10.91 -0.08 -22.28
C ARG A 14 -9.91 0.79 -21.52
N ALA A 15 -8.63 0.71 -21.85
CA ALA A 15 -7.57 1.51 -21.26
C ALA A 15 -7.80 3.02 -21.45
N ARG A 16 -8.07 3.44 -22.69
CA ARG A 16 -8.38 4.85 -23.01
C ARG A 16 -9.64 5.34 -22.30
N LYS A 17 -10.68 4.49 -22.23
CA LYS A 17 -11.91 4.81 -21.48
C LYS A 17 -11.61 5.00 -19.99
N TRP A 18 -10.86 4.08 -19.39
CA TRP A 18 -10.43 4.21 -18.00
C TRP A 18 -9.69 5.53 -17.76
N TRP A 19 -8.71 5.86 -18.61
CA TRP A 19 -7.99 7.14 -18.48
C TRP A 19 -8.94 8.33 -18.58
N LYS A 20 -9.87 8.33 -19.54
CA LYS A 20 -10.84 9.41 -19.71
C LYS A 20 -11.67 9.64 -18.44
N ASP A 21 -12.15 8.55 -17.84
CA ASP A 21 -13.04 8.55 -16.66
C ASP A 21 -12.26 8.77 -15.34
N LEU A 22 -10.92 8.73 -15.37
CA LEU A 22 -10.05 8.92 -14.21
C LEU A 22 -10.13 10.35 -13.65
N GLU A 23 -10.16 10.47 -12.32
CA GLU A 23 -10.16 11.75 -11.62
C GLU A 23 -8.89 12.57 -11.95
N SER A 24 -9.02 13.91 -11.99
CA SER A 24 -7.92 14.81 -12.38
C SER A 24 -6.66 14.63 -11.52
N GLN A 25 -6.83 14.47 -10.20
CA GLN A 25 -5.70 14.22 -9.27
C GLN A 25 -4.89 12.97 -9.68
N TRP A 26 -5.56 11.93 -10.15
CA TRP A 26 -4.94 10.67 -10.54
C TRP A 26 -4.25 10.78 -11.91
N LYS A 27 -4.85 11.49 -12.86
CA LYS A 27 -4.20 11.80 -14.15
C LYS A 27 -2.88 12.54 -13.93
N MET A 28 -2.90 13.58 -13.10
CA MET A 28 -1.71 14.36 -12.76
C MET A 28 -0.66 13.49 -12.06
N ALA A 29 -1.08 12.71 -11.05
CA ALA A 29 -0.18 11.82 -10.32
C ALA A 29 0.51 10.79 -11.22
N TYR A 30 -0.22 10.14 -12.15
CA TYR A 30 0.38 9.20 -13.09
C TYR A 30 1.37 9.90 -14.04
N ASN A 31 0.99 11.06 -14.60
CA ASN A 31 1.86 11.80 -15.49
C ASN A 31 3.16 12.30 -14.80
N GLU A 32 3.10 12.63 -13.52
CA GLU A 32 4.28 12.98 -12.73
C GLU A 32 5.12 11.76 -12.35
N ALA A 33 4.53 10.83 -11.60
CA ALA A 33 5.28 9.76 -10.93
C ALA A 33 5.59 8.56 -11.82
N VAL A 34 4.82 8.34 -12.89
CA VAL A 34 4.95 7.16 -13.76
C VAL A 34 5.48 7.52 -15.14
N PHE A 35 4.93 8.57 -15.78
CA PHE A 35 5.29 8.91 -17.16
C PHE A 35 6.38 9.98 -17.27
N GLY A 36 6.68 10.72 -16.21
CA GLY A 36 7.75 11.72 -16.17
C GLY A 36 7.50 12.96 -17.05
N VAL A 37 6.23 13.25 -17.36
CA VAL A 37 5.82 14.38 -18.22
C VAL A 37 5.34 15.58 -17.39
N GLY A 38 5.21 15.41 -16.07
CA GLY A 38 4.75 16.45 -15.13
C GLY A 38 3.24 16.43 -14.90
N PRO A 39 2.69 17.31 -14.05
CA PRO A 39 1.26 17.31 -13.72
C PRO A 39 0.45 17.82 -14.91
N THR A 40 -0.13 16.89 -15.68
CA THR A 40 -1.01 17.20 -16.79
C THR A 40 -2.22 16.28 -16.82
N LEU A 41 -3.29 16.72 -17.48
CA LEU A 41 -4.48 15.93 -17.75
C LEU A 41 -4.40 15.18 -19.08
N GLU A 42 -3.40 15.51 -19.90
CA GLU A 42 -3.19 14.88 -21.20
C GLU A 42 -2.92 13.38 -21.01
N PRO A 43 -3.52 12.53 -21.86
CA PRO A 43 -3.24 11.10 -21.82
C PRO A 43 -1.79 10.81 -22.22
N PRO A 44 -1.17 9.79 -21.62
CA PRO A 44 0.09 9.25 -22.13
C PRO A 44 -0.13 8.60 -23.50
N HIS A 45 0.97 8.25 -24.17
CA HIS A 45 0.90 7.37 -25.34
C HIS A 45 0.28 6.01 -24.99
N ASP A 46 -0.42 5.40 -25.94
CA ASP A 46 -1.10 4.12 -25.77
C ASP A 46 -0.16 3.04 -25.20
N ASP A 47 1.07 2.93 -25.72
CA ASP A 47 2.04 1.96 -25.24
C ASP A 47 2.34 2.12 -23.74
N ALA A 48 2.51 3.37 -23.28
CA ALA A 48 2.76 3.66 -21.87
C ALA A 48 1.53 3.35 -21.00
N LEU A 49 0.32 3.65 -21.49
CA LEU A 49 -0.93 3.31 -20.83
C LEU A 49 -1.12 1.80 -20.69
N MET A 50 -0.80 1.04 -21.74
CA MET A 50 -0.89 -0.42 -21.73
C MET A 50 0.17 -1.06 -20.85
N ILE A 51 1.40 -0.52 -20.83
CA ILE A 51 2.44 -0.94 -19.88
C ILE A 51 1.94 -0.75 -18.45
N LEU A 52 1.37 0.41 -18.12
CA LEU A 52 0.81 0.67 -16.79
C LEU A 52 -0.28 -0.34 -16.41
N LEU A 53 -1.24 -0.60 -17.31
CA LEU A 53 -2.43 -1.38 -16.97
C LEU A 53 -2.24 -2.90 -17.00
N ILE A 54 -1.20 -3.40 -17.67
CA ILE A 54 -1.00 -4.84 -17.88
C ILE A 54 0.33 -5.34 -17.29
N GLN A 55 1.38 -4.52 -17.35
CA GLN A 55 2.74 -4.97 -17.02
C GLN A 55 3.30 -4.37 -15.73
N ALA A 56 2.79 -3.23 -15.28
CA ALA A 56 3.31 -2.60 -14.07
C ALA A 56 3.04 -3.48 -12.85
N ASP A 57 4.09 -3.89 -12.16
CA ASP A 57 3.99 -4.63 -10.90
C ASP A 57 4.24 -3.72 -9.68
N THR A 58 4.72 -2.51 -9.92
CA THR A 58 5.25 -1.58 -8.94
C THR A 58 4.72 -0.18 -9.17
N LEU A 59 4.12 0.42 -8.13
CA LEU A 59 3.79 1.85 -8.11
C LEU A 59 4.27 2.55 -6.84
N ARG A 60 4.68 3.81 -6.99
CA ARG A 60 5.17 4.65 -5.89
C ARG A 60 4.63 6.06 -6.03
N PHE A 61 3.89 6.53 -5.03
CA PHE A 61 3.40 7.89 -4.90
C PHE A 61 3.80 8.45 -3.54
N ALA A 62 4.55 9.54 -3.54
CA ALA A 62 4.96 10.27 -2.36
C ALA A 62 4.37 11.68 -2.47
N GLY A 63 3.48 11.99 -1.54
CA GLY A 63 2.71 13.23 -1.56
C GLY A 63 3.56 14.48 -1.39
N PRO A 64 2.97 15.67 -1.59
CA PRO A 64 3.71 16.92 -1.75
C PRO A 64 4.54 17.33 -0.53
N LEU A 65 4.18 16.85 0.67
CA LEU A 65 4.89 17.14 1.92
C LEU A 65 5.77 15.97 2.38
N ALA A 66 5.97 14.94 1.55
CA ALA A 66 6.92 13.87 1.83
C ALA A 66 8.37 14.39 1.78
N ILE A 67 9.31 13.66 2.40
CA ILE A 67 10.75 14.01 2.36
C ILE A 67 11.28 14.02 0.92
N LYS A 68 10.78 13.12 0.07
CA LYS A 68 11.10 13.02 -1.36
C LYS A 68 9.80 12.90 -2.15
N PRO A 69 9.09 14.01 -2.41
CA PRO A 69 7.84 13.99 -3.13
C PRO A 69 8.07 13.59 -4.59
N ASN A 70 7.11 12.88 -5.18
CA ASN A 70 7.11 12.60 -6.61
C ASN A 70 5.77 12.89 -7.30
N ILE A 71 4.81 13.45 -6.55
CA ILE A 71 3.62 14.10 -7.10
C ILE A 71 3.39 15.42 -6.36
N THR A 72 2.84 16.39 -7.08
CA THR A 72 2.52 17.72 -6.54
C THR A 72 1.06 17.85 -6.14
N THR A 73 0.18 17.02 -6.70
CA THR A 73 -1.25 17.01 -6.36
C THR A 73 -1.55 15.91 -5.37
N PRO A 74 -2.10 16.21 -4.17
CA PRO A 74 -2.46 15.19 -3.21
C PRO A 74 -3.60 14.33 -3.76
N LEU A 75 -3.49 13.02 -3.54
CA LEU A 75 -4.56 12.07 -3.82
C LEU A 75 -5.54 12.08 -2.64
N THR A 76 -6.84 12.08 -2.92
CA THR A 76 -7.90 12.10 -1.88
C THR A 76 -8.54 10.73 -1.64
N ASN A 77 -8.33 9.77 -2.53
CA ASN A 77 -8.83 8.41 -2.43
C ASN A 77 -7.91 7.44 -3.19
N LEU A 78 -8.24 6.14 -3.15
CA LEU A 78 -7.50 5.06 -3.83
C LEU A 78 -8.17 4.56 -5.13
N SER A 79 -9.18 5.28 -5.65
CA SER A 79 -10.02 4.83 -6.77
C SER A 79 -9.23 4.60 -8.06
N GLY A 80 -8.20 5.43 -8.30
CA GLY A 80 -7.37 5.36 -9.50
C GLY A 80 -6.46 4.13 -9.59
N LEU A 81 -6.41 3.29 -8.55
CA LEU A 81 -5.66 2.04 -8.55
C LEU A 81 -6.52 0.84 -8.96
N ILE A 82 -7.86 0.93 -8.93
CA ILE A 82 -8.77 -0.22 -9.05
C ILE A 82 -8.45 -1.21 -10.20
N PRO A 83 -8.09 -0.78 -11.44
CA PRO A 83 -7.78 -1.75 -12.50
C PRO A 83 -6.44 -2.46 -12.31
N LEU A 84 -5.57 -1.97 -11.41
CA LEU A 84 -4.21 -2.44 -11.18
C LEU A 84 -4.12 -3.50 -10.08
N TYR A 85 -5.14 -4.36 -9.97
CA TYR A 85 -5.20 -5.42 -8.95
C TYR A 85 -4.06 -6.45 -9.03
N HIS A 86 -3.28 -6.42 -10.12
CA HIS A 86 -2.12 -7.28 -10.35
C HIS A 86 -0.82 -6.76 -9.70
N LEU A 87 -0.81 -5.54 -9.14
CA LEU A 87 0.37 -4.99 -8.47
C LEU A 87 0.87 -5.90 -7.35
N THR A 88 2.19 -6.00 -7.25
CA THR A 88 2.89 -6.74 -6.18
C THR A 88 3.63 -5.81 -5.22
N TYR A 89 3.90 -4.58 -5.65
CA TYR A 89 4.53 -3.54 -4.86
C TYR A 89 3.73 -2.24 -4.97
N LEU A 90 3.32 -1.70 -3.83
CA LEU A 90 2.68 -0.38 -3.75
C LEU A 90 3.27 0.45 -2.61
N SER A 91 3.68 1.67 -2.93
CA SER A 91 4.05 2.69 -1.95
C SER A 91 3.18 3.92 -2.12
N ILE A 92 2.39 4.29 -1.11
CA ILE A 92 1.69 5.57 -1.09
C ILE A 92 1.84 6.25 0.26
N THR A 93 2.57 7.36 0.31
CA THR A 93 2.99 8.00 1.55
C THR A 93 2.64 9.47 1.55
N ASN A 94 2.33 10.03 2.71
CA ASN A 94 2.09 11.48 2.85
C ASN A 94 0.87 11.99 2.04
N MET A 95 -0.23 11.23 2.03
CA MET A 95 -1.50 11.59 1.34
C MET A 95 -2.68 11.82 2.29
N HIS A 96 -2.46 11.72 3.61
CA HIS A 96 -3.52 11.84 4.62
C HIS A 96 -4.70 10.86 4.45
N PHE A 97 -4.51 9.74 3.76
CA PHE A 97 -5.54 8.70 3.66
C PHE A 97 -5.90 8.15 5.04
N THR A 98 -7.19 7.94 5.26
CA THR A 98 -7.73 7.37 6.51
C THR A 98 -8.17 5.90 6.36
N SER A 99 -8.33 5.43 5.12
CA SER A 99 -8.85 4.10 4.79
C SER A 99 -8.10 3.47 3.62
N VAL A 100 -8.07 2.14 3.58
CA VAL A 100 -7.48 1.32 2.52
C VAL A 100 -8.45 0.27 1.94
N ARG A 101 -9.75 0.43 2.17
CA ARG A 101 -10.79 -0.55 1.79
C ARG A 101 -10.80 -0.89 0.29
N GLU A 102 -10.46 0.09 -0.53
CA GLU A 102 -10.36 -0.02 -1.98
C GLU A 102 -9.27 -0.99 -2.43
N LEU A 103 -8.32 -1.34 -1.53
CA LEU A 103 -7.25 -2.31 -1.81
C LEU A 103 -7.69 -3.79 -1.68
N SER A 104 -8.97 -4.05 -1.36
CA SER A 104 -9.52 -5.41 -1.15
C SER A 104 -9.32 -6.39 -2.32
N ARG A 105 -9.08 -5.88 -3.53
CA ARG A 105 -8.88 -6.72 -4.73
C ARG A 105 -7.42 -7.03 -5.05
N PHE A 106 -6.45 -6.43 -4.36
CA PHE A 106 -5.02 -6.53 -4.68
C PHE A 106 -4.38 -7.78 -4.06
N THR A 107 -4.93 -8.94 -4.38
CA THR A 107 -4.54 -10.23 -3.77
C THR A 107 -3.13 -10.69 -4.13
N LYS A 108 -2.47 -10.05 -5.10
CA LYS A 108 -1.09 -10.31 -5.52
C LYS A 108 -0.05 -9.47 -4.77
N MET A 109 -0.49 -8.58 -3.86
CA MET A 109 0.40 -7.69 -3.13
C MET A 109 1.41 -8.45 -2.27
N LYS A 110 2.69 -8.10 -2.41
CA LYS A 110 3.80 -8.64 -1.62
C LYS A 110 4.44 -7.58 -0.73
N HIS A 111 4.50 -6.33 -1.20
CA HIS A 111 5.12 -5.24 -0.47
C HIS A 111 4.21 -4.00 -0.47
N LEU A 112 3.75 -3.61 0.71
CA LEU A 112 2.82 -2.50 0.89
C LEU A 112 3.39 -1.47 1.86
N PHE A 113 3.63 -0.26 1.35
CA PHE A 113 4.17 0.87 2.10
C PHE A 113 3.15 2.01 2.13
N LEU A 114 2.59 2.27 3.30
CA LEU A 114 1.55 3.28 3.52
C LEU A 114 1.88 4.18 4.73
N TYR A 115 3.16 4.32 5.04
CA TYR A 115 3.62 5.13 6.17
C TYR A 115 3.37 6.63 5.95
N GLU A 116 3.31 7.38 7.04
CA GLU A 116 3.02 8.82 7.04
C GLU A 116 1.68 9.18 6.37
N ASN A 117 0.63 8.42 6.65
CA ASN A 117 -0.74 8.79 6.29
C ASN A 117 -1.54 9.08 7.56
N ARG A 118 -2.87 8.90 7.52
CA ARG A 118 -3.76 9.01 8.69
C ARG A 118 -4.64 7.77 8.81
N ILE A 119 -4.13 6.61 8.37
CA ILE A 119 -4.91 5.38 8.22
C ILE A 119 -5.37 4.93 9.60
N GLU A 120 -6.67 4.72 9.77
CA GLU A 120 -7.28 4.30 11.04
C GLU A 120 -7.56 2.80 11.06
N SER A 121 -7.76 2.20 9.89
CA SER A 121 -8.14 0.80 9.74
C SER A 121 -7.43 0.16 8.55
N LEU A 122 -6.96 -1.08 8.77
CA LEU A 122 -6.37 -1.93 7.74
C LEU A 122 -7.42 -2.77 6.99
N THR A 123 -8.72 -2.58 7.24
CA THR A 123 -9.78 -3.26 6.48
C THR A 123 -9.60 -3.02 4.99
N GLY A 124 -9.51 -4.09 4.20
CA GLY A 124 -9.16 -4.04 2.78
C GLY A 124 -7.84 -4.73 2.44
N ILE A 125 -7.00 -5.11 3.42
CA ILE A 125 -5.76 -5.88 3.15
C ILE A 125 -5.86 -7.36 3.53
N ASP A 126 -6.97 -7.79 4.11
CA ASP A 126 -7.18 -9.13 4.68
C ASP A 126 -7.08 -10.28 3.67
N GLN A 127 -7.18 -10.00 2.37
CA GLN A 127 -7.03 -10.96 1.27
C GLN A 127 -5.62 -11.00 0.67
N MET A 128 -4.68 -10.18 1.14
CA MET A 128 -3.30 -10.12 0.63
C MET A 128 -2.43 -11.24 1.24
N VAL A 129 -2.84 -12.50 1.08
CA VAL A 129 -2.19 -13.67 1.74
C VAL A 129 -0.72 -13.86 1.37
N ASP A 130 -0.28 -13.28 0.25
CA ASP A 130 1.11 -13.28 -0.23
C ASP A 130 1.95 -12.09 0.32
N LEU A 131 1.37 -11.25 1.19
CA LEU A 131 2.05 -10.07 1.74
C LEU A 131 3.25 -10.47 2.60
N VAL A 132 4.41 -9.92 2.26
CA VAL A 132 5.71 -10.17 2.91
C VAL A 132 6.14 -8.98 3.75
N ASP A 133 6.00 -7.77 3.21
CA ASP A 133 6.41 -6.54 3.88
C ASP A 133 5.23 -5.58 3.99
N LEU A 134 4.94 -5.16 5.23
CA LEU A 134 3.92 -4.16 5.53
C LEU A 134 4.51 -3.03 6.37
N TYR A 135 4.50 -1.83 5.81
CA TYR A 135 5.01 -0.62 6.43
C TYR A 135 3.87 0.39 6.58
N VAL A 136 3.40 0.61 7.81
CA VAL A 136 2.27 1.47 8.13
C VAL A 136 2.57 2.35 9.34
N GLN A 137 3.85 2.62 9.63
CA GLN A 137 4.25 3.50 10.71
C GLN A 137 3.82 4.95 10.49
N ASN A 138 3.65 5.73 11.57
CA ASN A 138 3.09 7.10 11.51
C ASN A 138 1.69 7.12 10.89
N ASN A 139 0.75 6.39 11.49
CA ASN A 139 -0.66 6.37 11.12
C ASN A 139 -1.53 6.41 12.40
N CYS A 140 -2.83 6.13 12.28
CA CYS A 140 -3.80 6.14 13.38
C CYS A 140 -4.39 4.75 13.65
N ILE A 141 -3.67 3.67 13.31
CA ILE A 141 -4.20 2.30 13.37
C ILE A 141 -4.37 1.87 14.83
N THR A 142 -5.54 1.29 15.13
CA THR A 142 -5.89 0.78 16.47
C THR A 142 -6.10 -0.74 16.50
N ASP A 143 -6.24 -1.37 15.33
CA ASP A 143 -6.62 -2.77 15.18
C ASP A 143 -5.81 -3.46 14.08
N LEU A 144 -5.11 -4.55 14.46
CA LEU A 144 -4.33 -5.40 13.57
C LEU A 144 -5.07 -6.69 13.17
N SER A 145 -6.34 -6.87 13.56
CA SER A 145 -7.15 -8.05 13.22
C SER A 145 -7.21 -8.40 11.72
N PRO A 146 -7.21 -7.42 10.77
CA PRO A 146 -7.12 -7.73 9.34
C PRO A 146 -5.88 -8.54 8.93
N LEU A 147 -4.83 -8.57 9.76
CA LEU A 147 -3.61 -9.34 9.50
C LEU A 147 -3.74 -10.84 9.80
N ARG A 148 -4.85 -11.29 10.41
CA ARG A 148 -4.97 -12.65 10.99
C ARG A 148 -4.56 -13.80 10.06
N ASN A 149 -4.83 -13.68 8.77
CA ASN A 149 -4.52 -14.71 7.78
C ASN A 149 -3.24 -14.43 6.98
N LEU A 150 -2.59 -13.28 7.19
CA LEU A 150 -1.41 -12.83 6.44
C LEU A 150 -0.13 -13.40 7.04
N THR A 151 -0.07 -14.73 7.11
CA THR A 151 0.98 -15.50 7.79
C THR A 151 2.35 -15.47 7.09
N ASN A 152 2.41 -14.94 5.86
CA ASN A 152 3.66 -14.79 5.11
C ASN A 152 4.45 -13.51 5.45
N ILE A 153 3.92 -12.63 6.31
CA ILE A 153 4.57 -11.38 6.69
C ILE A 153 5.90 -11.67 7.38
N GLN A 154 6.99 -11.12 6.83
CA GLN A 154 8.34 -11.19 7.37
C GLN A 154 8.75 -9.88 8.05
N THR A 155 8.27 -8.75 7.53
CA THR A 155 8.51 -7.43 8.12
C THR A 155 7.17 -6.73 8.34
N LEU A 156 6.88 -6.43 9.60
CA LEU A 156 5.71 -5.64 10.00
C LEU A 156 6.18 -4.41 10.76
N TYR A 157 5.94 -3.23 10.19
CA TYR A 157 6.28 -1.95 10.79
C TYR A 157 5.01 -1.15 11.09
N VAL A 158 4.66 -1.10 12.37
CA VAL A 158 3.41 -0.49 12.88
C VAL A 158 3.69 0.51 14.02
N SER A 159 4.95 0.96 14.17
CA SER A 159 5.30 1.98 15.16
C SER A 159 4.57 3.31 14.89
N LYS A 160 4.47 4.16 15.90
CA LYS A 160 3.79 5.46 15.87
C LYS A 160 2.37 5.33 15.32
N ASN A 161 1.61 4.42 15.91
CA ASN A 161 0.17 4.22 15.71
C ASN A 161 -0.57 4.39 17.06
N LYS A 162 -1.83 3.98 17.13
CA LYS A 162 -2.69 4.08 18.32
C LYS A 162 -3.10 2.70 18.84
N LEU A 163 -2.20 1.73 18.76
CA LEU A 163 -2.48 0.37 19.21
C LEU A 163 -2.58 0.35 20.74
N GLN A 164 -3.66 -0.23 21.26
CA GLN A 164 -3.83 -0.53 22.69
C GLN A 164 -3.60 -2.03 23.00
N LYS A 165 -3.54 -2.85 21.96
CA LYS A 165 -3.33 -4.30 22.01
C LYS A 165 -2.71 -4.80 20.71
N ILE A 166 -2.06 -5.96 20.76
CA ILE A 166 -1.52 -6.65 19.57
C ILE A 166 -2.47 -7.80 19.23
N ASN A 167 -3.58 -7.47 18.58
CA ASN A 167 -4.52 -8.45 18.04
C ASN A 167 -4.17 -8.83 16.59
N GLY A 168 -4.86 -9.80 16.01
CA GLY A 168 -4.60 -10.27 14.65
C GLY A 168 -3.36 -11.17 14.51
N LEU A 169 -2.28 -10.90 15.21
CA LEU A 169 -1.11 -11.79 15.23
C LEU A 169 -1.41 -13.08 16.03
N THR A 170 -0.85 -14.18 15.54
CA THR A 170 -1.01 -15.54 16.10
C THR A 170 0.31 -16.30 15.92
N GLU A 171 0.45 -17.47 16.57
CA GLU A 171 1.61 -18.36 16.44
C GLU A 171 1.96 -18.68 14.98
N LYS A 172 0.97 -18.72 14.08
CA LYS A 172 1.19 -18.95 12.64
C LYS A 172 2.07 -17.90 11.95
N HIS A 173 2.22 -16.72 12.56
CA HIS A 173 3.10 -15.67 12.03
C HIS A 173 4.55 -15.87 12.48
N ALA A 174 4.79 -16.58 13.58
CA ALA A 174 6.10 -16.66 14.24
C ALA A 174 7.19 -17.23 13.31
N ASP A 175 6.85 -18.26 12.53
CA ASP A 175 7.80 -18.93 11.63
C ASP A 175 8.38 -18.01 10.54
N LYS A 176 7.60 -17.02 10.10
CA LYS A 176 7.98 -16.12 9.00
C LYS A 176 8.41 -14.74 9.48
N MET A 177 7.86 -14.27 10.59
CA MET A 177 8.09 -12.92 11.12
C MET A 177 9.55 -12.74 11.56
N LYS A 178 10.32 -11.95 10.81
CA LYS A 178 11.72 -11.64 11.11
C LYS A 178 11.87 -10.33 11.86
N ARG A 179 11.00 -9.37 11.56
CA ARG A 179 11.07 -8.00 12.05
C ARG A 179 9.67 -7.49 12.37
N PHE A 180 9.36 -7.37 13.65
CA PHE A 180 8.13 -6.73 14.11
C PHE A 180 8.46 -5.47 14.91
N TYR A 181 8.28 -4.32 14.26
CA TYR A 181 8.52 -3.01 14.84
C TYR A 181 7.19 -2.41 15.28
N VAL A 182 6.88 -2.57 16.56
CA VAL A 182 5.61 -2.13 17.15
C VAL A 182 5.78 -0.93 18.08
N GLN A 183 7.01 -0.62 18.50
CA GLN A 183 7.25 0.50 19.39
C GLN A 183 7.86 1.70 18.64
N PRO A 184 7.49 2.94 19.01
CA PRO A 184 6.51 3.30 20.04
C PRO A 184 5.07 3.09 19.55
N ASN A 185 4.16 2.72 20.46
CA ASN A 185 2.72 2.94 20.34
C ASN A 185 2.31 3.38 21.75
N ASP A 186 2.05 4.67 21.96
CA ASP A 186 2.03 5.26 23.31
C ASP A 186 0.92 4.70 24.20
N GLU A 187 -0.16 4.20 23.59
CA GLU A 187 -1.29 3.57 24.28
C GLU A 187 -1.13 2.05 24.44
N LEU A 188 -0.04 1.46 23.93
CA LEU A 188 0.22 0.02 24.00
C LEU A 188 0.90 -0.33 25.33
N PRO A 189 0.24 -1.07 26.23
CA PRO A 189 0.83 -1.39 27.52
C PRO A 189 1.91 -2.47 27.39
N ASP A 190 2.96 -2.39 28.21
CA ASP A 190 4.07 -3.37 28.22
C ASP A 190 3.60 -4.82 28.39
N ARG A 191 2.48 -5.05 29.07
CA ARG A 191 1.89 -6.39 29.21
C ARG A 191 1.55 -7.04 27.85
N GLU A 192 1.13 -6.25 26.86
CA GLU A 192 0.83 -6.77 25.52
C GLU A 192 2.10 -7.13 24.75
N ILE A 193 3.17 -6.37 24.98
CA ILE A 193 4.50 -6.64 24.43
C ILE A 193 5.03 -7.95 25.00
N ILE A 194 5.03 -8.08 26.33
CA ILE A 194 5.47 -9.29 27.05
C ILE A 194 4.63 -10.50 26.62
N ARG A 195 3.30 -10.35 26.58
CA ARG A 195 2.38 -11.42 26.13
C ARG A 195 2.71 -11.88 24.72
N THR A 196 2.87 -10.95 23.78
CA THR A 196 3.19 -11.26 22.37
C THR A 196 4.51 -12.01 22.23
N GLN A 197 5.53 -11.60 22.97
CA GLN A 197 6.85 -12.26 22.93
C GLN A 197 6.81 -13.66 23.55
N ASN A 198 6.13 -13.82 24.69
CA ASN A 198 6.11 -15.09 25.43
C ASN A 198 5.16 -16.13 24.82
N GLU A 199 3.96 -15.69 24.41
CA GLU A 199 2.93 -16.60 23.89
C GLU A 199 3.09 -16.89 22.41
N LEU A 200 3.44 -15.87 21.60
CA LEU A 200 3.53 -16.03 20.15
C LEU A 200 4.96 -16.25 19.65
N GLY A 201 5.98 -16.05 20.49
CA GLY A 201 7.39 -16.11 20.07
C GLY A 201 7.81 -14.97 19.11
N ILE A 202 7.00 -13.91 19.00
CA ILE A 202 7.27 -12.79 18.09
C ILE A 202 7.96 -11.66 18.86
N ILE A 203 9.20 -11.35 18.47
CA ILE A 203 10.00 -10.30 19.12
C ILE A 203 9.49 -8.91 18.73
N CYS A 204 9.04 -8.14 19.71
CA CYS A 204 8.64 -6.75 19.56
C CYS A 204 9.87 -5.84 19.58
N ARG A 205 9.99 -4.95 18.58
CA ARG A 205 11.15 -4.06 18.43
C ARG A 205 10.75 -2.59 18.44
N MET A 206 11.70 -1.75 18.85
CA MET A 206 11.72 -0.30 18.63
C MET A 206 12.05 -0.01 17.17
N GLY A 207 11.29 0.88 16.53
CA GLY A 207 11.60 1.42 15.21
C GLY A 207 11.36 2.92 15.17
#